data_AF-A0A0P1AMR8-F1
#
_entry.id   AF-A0A0P1AMR8-F1
#
_cell.length_a   1.000
_cell.length_b   1.000
_cell.length_c   1.000
_cell.angle_alpha   90.00
_cell.angle_beta   90.00
_cell.angle_gamma   90.00
#
_symmetry.space_group_name_H-M   'P 1'
#
loop_
_entity.id
_entity.type
_entity.pdbx_description
1 polymer ?
#
loop_
_entity_poly.entity_id
_entity_poly.type
_entity_poly.pdbx_seq_one_letter_code
_entity_poly.pdbx_strand_id
1 'polypeptide(L)'
;MKSQTLQRVQELSIPVKKWGQSDYRVKVRAARNRLTYTSKITTPENIKLVAEHYNMNEDEQSNYLLEERKEAKYVRKSSVFIESHLYEHIDPNDFYNKLEEILKKQNKSYKVNAQLGYTLIDDRYGDEPFEYYYSPDSTSLTNPYQSIQKLTLIPKS
;
A
#
# COMPACT_ATOMS: atom_id res chain seq x y z
N MET A 1 2.16 11.09 -16.58
CA MET A 1 1.76 10.52 -15.29
C MET A 1 1.16 9.14 -15.54
N LYS A 2 1.55 8.11 -14.78
CA LYS A 2 0.83 6.83 -14.81
C LYS A 2 -0.54 7.04 -14.14
N SER A 3 -1.60 6.46 -14.68
CA SER A 3 -2.92 6.49 -14.05
C SER A 3 -2.84 5.80 -12.68
N GLN A 4 -3.43 6.37 -11.64
CA GLN A 4 -3.49 5.80 -10.28
C GLN A 4 -4.05 4.36 -10.31
N THR A 5 -5.02 4.09 -11.17
CA THR A 5 -5.59 2.76 -11.38
C THR A 5 -4.55 1.76 -11.91
N LEU A 6 -3.69 2.17 -12.85
CA LEU A 6 -2.64 1.30 -13.40
C LEU A 6 -1.66 0.84 -12.31
N GLN A 7 -1.31 1.74 -11.40
CA GLN A 7 -0.42 1.41 -10.28
C GLN A 7 -1.06 0.37 -9.35
N ARG A 8 -2.33 0.57 -8.97
CA ARG A 8 -3.09 -0.38 -8.13
C ARG A 8 -3.17 -1.78 -8.73
N VAL A 9 -3.36 -1.88 -10.05
CA VAL A 9 -3.40 -3.17 -10.76
C VAL A 9 -2.07 -3.89 -10.68
N GLN A 10 -0.98 -3.14 -10.83
CA GLN A 10 0.37 -3.69 -10.74
C GLN A 10 0.70 -4.14 -9.31
N GLU A 11 0.22 -3.41 -8.30
CA GLU A 11 0.34 -3.76 -6.87
C GLU A 11 -0.40 -5.08 -6.54
N LEU A 12 -1.57 -5.31 -7.14
CA LEU A 12 -2.30 -6.60 -7.07
C LEU A 12 -1.63 -7.74 -7.85
N SER A 13 -0.43 -7.53 -8.41
CA SER A 13 0.27 -8.51 -9.25
C SER A 13 -0.52 -8.95 -10.49
N ILE A 14 -1.46 -8.12 -10.96
CA ILE A 14 -2.27 -8.38 -12.16
C ILE A 14 -1.46 -7.97 -13.40
N PRO A 15 -1.21 -8.88 -14.35
CA PRO A 15 -0.47 -8.57 -15.57
C PRO A 15 -1.23 -7.58 -16.46
N VAL A 16 -0.58 -6.44 -16.73
CA VAL A 16 -1.09 -5.39 -17.62
C VAL A 16 -0.41 -5.43 -18.98
N LYS A 17 -1.20 -5.37 -20.05
CA LYS A 17 -0.71 -5.21 -21.42
C LYS A 17 -0.86 -3.77 -21.86
N LYS A 18 0.24 -3.14 -22.26
CA LYS A 18 0.22 -1.80 -22.87
C LYS A 18 -0.62 -1.83 -24.14
N TRP A 19 -1.53 -0.87 -24.29
CA TRP A 19 -2.41 -0.75 -25.44
C TRP A 19 -2.34 0.69 -25.96
N GLY A 20 -1.69 0.91 -27.11
CA GLY A 20 -1.45 2.26 -27.61
C GLY A 20 -0.48 3.07 -26.75
N GLN A 21 -0.59 4.40 -26.81
CA GLN A 21 0.38 5.31 -26.17
C GLN A 21 0.12 5.50 -24.67
N SER A 22 -1.14 5.55 -24.24
CA SER A 22 -1.52 5.91 -22.87
C SER A 22 -2.48 4.93 -22.18
N ASP A 23 -2.91 3.87 -22.87
CA ASP A 23 -3.92 2.94 -22.37
C ASP A 23 -3.32 1.57 -22.01
N TYR A 24 -4.05 0.80 -21.20
CA TYR A 24 -3.67 -0.53 -20.77
C TYR A 24 -4.88 -1.45 -20.72
N ARG A 25 -4.65 -2.75 -20.91
CA ARG A 25 -5.69 -3.76 -20.81
C ARG A 25 -5.23 -4.93 -19.96
N VAL A 26 -6.19 -5.52 -19.26
CA VAL A 26 -6.00 -6.71 -18.44
C VAL A 26 -6.61 -7.90 -19.17
N LYS A 27 -5.88 -9.03 -19.18
CA LYS A 27 -6.39 -10.28 -19.73
C LYS A 27 -7.36 -10.89 -18.71
N VAL A 28 -8.56 -11.23 -19.17
CA VAL A 28 -9.62 -11.82 -18.36
C VAL A 28 -10.28 -12.98 -19.11
N ARG A 29 -11.00 -13.84 -18.39
CA ARG A 29 -11.84 -14.88 -18.97
C ARG A 29 -13.27 -14.36 -19.04
N ALA A 30 -13.74 -14.03 -20.24
CA ALA A 30 -15.10 -13.57 -20.48
C ALA A 30 -16.08 -14.75 -20.69
N ALA A 31 -17.35 -14.41 -20.95
CA ALA A 31 -18.42 -15.36 -21.22
C ALA A 31 -17.99 -16.48 -22.18
N ARG A 32 -18.45 -17.70 -21.90
CA ARG A 32 -18.10 -18.93 -22.64
C ARG A 32 -16.61 -19.26 -22.60
N ASN A 33 -15.92 -18.94 -21.50
CA ASN A 33 -14.52 -19.27 -21.25
C ASN A 33 -13.50 -18.69 -22.25
N ARG A 34 -13.86 -17.63 -22.99
CA ARG A 34 -12.98 -16.98 -23.95
C ARG A 34 -12.02 -16.02 -23.25
N LEU A 35 -10.74 -16.05 -23.63
CA LEU A 35 -9.75 -15.10 -23.13
C LEU A 35 -9.84 -13.79 -23.92
N THR A 36 -10.12 -12.70 -23.22
CA THR A 36 -10.29 -11.36 -23.79
C THR A 36 -9.47 -10.33 -23.04
N TYR A 37 -9.22 -9.19 -23.67
CA TYR A 37 -8.58 -8.05 -23.02
C TYR A 37 -9.63 -7.00 -22.68
N THR A 38 -9.81 -6.70 -21.40
CA THR A 38 -10.74 -5.66 -20.94
C THR A 38 -9.99 -4.38 -20.54
N SER A 39 -10.65 -3.25 -20.77
CA SER A 39 -10.25 -1.91 -20.34
C SER A 39 -11.24 -1.43 -19.26
N LYS A 40 -10.91 -0.37 -18.51
CA LYS A 40 -11.79 0.16 -17.45
C LYS A 40 -12.17 -0.91 -16.43
N ILE A 41 -11.15 -1.47 -15.79
CA ILE A 41 -11.29 -2.53 -14.78
C ILE A 41 -12.01 -2.10 -13.49
N THR A 42 -12.37 -0.81 -13.37
CA THR A 42 -13.13 -0.26 -12.24
C THR A 42 -14.64 -0.36 -12.42
N THR A 43 -15.13 -0.81 -13.58
CA THR A 43 -16.56 -1.06 -13.76
C THR A 43 -16.96 -2.36 -13.06
N PRO A 44 -18.14 -2.44 -12.41
CA PRO A 44 -18.55 -3.62 -11.65
C PRO A 44 -18.42 -4.94 -12.44
N GLU A 45 -18.86 -4.94 -13.69
CA GLU A 45 -18.74 -6.12 -14.58
C GLU A 45 -17.30 -6.57 -14.79
N ASN A 46 -16.36 -5.62 -14.95
CA ASN A 46 -14.96 -5.95 -15.18
C ASN A 46 -14.22 -6.30 -13.90
N ILE A 47 -14.58 -5.70 -12.76
CA ILE A 47 -14.05 -6.07 -11.45
C ILE A 47 -14.29 -7.58 -11.23
N LYS A 48 -15.54 -8.01 -11.41
CA LYS A 48 -15.94 -9.42 -11.32
C LYS A 48 -15.14 -10.32 -12.26
N LEU A 49 -15.02 -9.96 -13.55
CA LEU A 49 -14.26 -10.75 -14.52
C LEU A 49 -12.77 -10.87 -14.18
N VAL A 50 -12.19 -9.84 -13.57
CA VAL A 50 -10.80 -9.85 -13.10
C VAL A 50 -10.69 -10.73 -11.85
N ALA A 51 -11.59 -10.58 -10.88
CA ALA A 51 -11.61 -11.36 -9.65
C ALA A 51 -11.70 -12.86 -9.94
N GLU A 52 -12.65 -13.26 -10.80
CA GLU A 52 -12.82 -14.63 -11.26
C GLU A 52 -11.58 -15.16 -12.01
N HIS A 53 -10.94 -14.33 -12.83
CA HIS A 53 -9.79 -14.78 -13.63
C HIS A 53 -8.53 -14.99 -12.80
N TYR A 54 -8.29 -14.13 -11.81
CA TYR A 54 -7.11 -14.16 -10.95
C TYR A 54 -7.35 -14.85 -9.60
N ASN A 55 -8.54 -15.42 -9.38
CA ASN A 55 -8.93 -16.09 -8.14
C ASN A 55 -8.76 -15.17 -6.91
N MET A 56 -9.28 -13.95 -7.03
CA MET A 56 -9.30 -12.93 -5.99
C MET A 56 -10.70 -12.77 -5.42
N ASN A 57 -10.80 -12.26 -4.19
CA ASN A 57 -12.06 -11.84 -3.61
C ASN A 57 -12.56 -10.58 -4.34
N GLU A 58 -13.80 -10.62 -4.87
CA GLU A 58 -14.39 -9.52 -5.63
C GLU A 58 -14.51 -8.24 -4.78
N ASP A 59 -14.92 -8.38 -3.51
CA ASP A 59 -15.14 -7.25 -2.61
C ASP A 59 -13.83 -6.58 -2.21
N GLU A 60 -12.80 -7.37 -1.85
CA GLU A 60 -11.46 -6.86 -1.55
C GLU A 60 -10.85 -6.15 -2.75
N GLN A 61 -10.94 -6.76 -3.95
CA GLN A 61 -10.43 -6.16 -5.17
C GLN A 61 -11.17 -4.85 -5.50
N SER A 62 -12.50 -4.87 -5.38
CA SER A 62 -13.34 -3.70 -5.60
C SER A 62 -12.96 -2.56 -4.66
N ASN A 63 -12.87 -2.84 -3.36
CA ASN A 63 -12.47 -1.87 -2.34
C ASN A 63 -11.08 -1.31 -2.65
N TYR A 64 -10.09 -2.15 -2.95
CA TYR A 64 -8.75 -1.67 -3.29
C TYR A 64 -8.71 -0.78 -4.54
N LEU A 65 -9.43 -1.17 -5.60
CA LEU A 65 -9.44 -0.43 -6.86
C LEU A 65 -10.23 0.89 -6.75
N LEU A 66 -11.28 0.92 -5.93
CA LEU A 66 -12.25 2.02 -5.86
C LEU A 66 -12.04 2.96 -4.66
N GLU A 67 -11.48 2.51 -3.54
CA GLU A 67 -11.25 3.36 -2.36
C GLU A 67 -10.37 4.56 -2.72
N GLU A 68 -10.72 5.75 -2.22
CA GLU A 68 -9.86 6.91 -2.34
C GLU A 68 -8.62 6.72 -1.45
N ARG A 69 -7.41 6.96 -1.99
CA ARG A 69 -6.22 6.94 -1.12
C ARG A 69 -6.40 8.05 -0.10
N LYS A 70 -6.35 7.69 1.18
CA LYS A 70 -6.22 8.67 2.26
C LYS A 70 -5.00 9.55 1.98
N GLU A 71 -5.15 10.85 2.17
CA GLU A 71 -4.08 11.79 1.91
C GLU A 71 -2.87 11.49 2.80
N ALA A 72 -1.68 11.55 2.20
CA ALA A 72 -0.44 11.37 2.92
C ALA A 72 -0.32 12.43 4.02
N LYS A 73 -0.15 12.00 5.27
CA LYS A 73 -0.03 12.89 6.42
C LYS A 73 1.33 12.72 7.09
N TYR A 74 1.92 13.85 7.46
CA TYR A 74 3.21 13.91 8.12
C TYR A 74 3.13 14.75 9.38
N VAL A 75 3.62 14.18 10.50
CA VAL A 75 3.73 14.89 11.78
C VAL A 75 5.15 14.77 12.30
N ARG A 76 5.81 15.91 12.47
CA ARG A 76 7.10 16.01 13.16
C ARG A 76 6.90 16.42 14.61
N LYS A 77 7.51 15.70 15.54
CA LYS A 77 7.63 16.11 16.95
C LYS A 77 9.11 16.15 17.32
N SER A 78 9.62 17.31 17.69
CA SER A 78 11.02 17.49 18.06
C SER A 78 11.11 18.09 19.46
N SER A 79 11.99 17.56 20.29
CA SER A 79 12.40 18.10 21.57
C SER A 79 13.93 18.08 21.67
N VAL A 80 14.48 18.62 22.75
CA VAL A 80 15.94 18.58 23.03
C VAL A 80 16.48 17.16 23.09
N PHE A 81 15.65 16.19 23.48
CA PHE A 81 16.07 14.81 23.75
C PHE A 81 15.50 13.78 22.76
N ILE A 82 14.51 14.14 21.95
CA ILE A 82 13.89 13.19 21.02
C ILE A 82 13.39 13.90 19.76
N GLU A 83 13.62 13.28 18.62
CA GLU A 83 12.99 13.69 17.36
C GLU A 83 12.14 12.52 16.84
N SER A 84 10.92 12.80 16.42
CA SER A 84 9.97 11.80 15.93
C SER A 84 9.33 12.26 14.63
N HIS A 85 9.26 11.35 13.68
CA HIS A 85 8.66 11.54 12.36
C HIS A 85 7.59 10.48 12.19
N LEU A 86 6.33 10.91 12.12
CA LEU A 86 5.18 10.05 11.86
C LEU A 86 4.71 10.28 10.43
N TYR A 87 4.68 9.22 9.64
CA TYR A 87 4.16 9.18 8.28
C TYR A 87 2.94 8.27 8.24
N GLU A 88 1.82 8.79 7.75
CA GLU A 88 0.58 8.04 7.57
C GLU A 88 0.22 8.04 6.09
N HIS A 89 -0.24 6.89 5.58
CA HIS A 89 -0.75 6.73 4.21
C HIS A 89 0.25 7.11 3.11
N ILE A 90 1.56 7.00 3.40
CA ILE A 90 2.60 7.14 2.37
C ILE A 90 2.85 5.81 1.66
N ASP A 91 3.34 5.87 0.44
CA ASP A 91 3.78 4.67 -0.28
C ASP A 91 4.92 3.99 0.50
N PRO A 92 4.92 2.65 0.64
CA PRO A 92 6.00 1.93 1.31
C PRO A 92 7.38 2.21 0.70
N ASN A 93 7.47 2.43 -0.61
CA ASN A 93 8.75 2.77 -1.26
C ASN A 93 9.20 4.19 -0.91
N ASP A 94 8.27 5.12 -0.75
CA ASP A 94 8.57 6.50 -0.36
C ASP A 94 9.06 6.59 1.09
N PHE A 95 8.67 5.65 1.96
CA PHE A 95 9.16 5.59 3.32
C PHE A 95 10.68 5.45 3.39
N TYR A 96 11.24 4.52 2.64
CA TYR A 96 12.68 4.26 2.67
C TYR A 96 13.48 5.47 2.19
N ASN A 97 13.00 6.18 1.17
CA ASN A 97 13.59 7.43 0.71
C ASN A 97 13.55 8.51 1.82
N LYS A 98 12.42 8.66 2.51
CA LYS A 98 12.28 9.62 3.63
C LYS A 98 13.15 9.24 4.83
N LEU A 99 13.24 7.96 5.14
CA LEU A 99 14.12 7.42 6.18
C LEU A 99 15.57 7.76 5.86
N GLU A 100 16.02 7.49 4.63
CA GLU A 100 17.36 7.81 4.17
C GLU A 100 17.65 9.32 4.27
N GLU A 101 16.73 10.18 3.82
CA GLU A 101 16.88 11.63 3.93
C GLU A 101 17.02 12.11 5.38
N ILE A 102 16.24 11.55 6.31
CA ILE A 102 16.32 11.91 7.73
C ILE A 102 17.67 11.48 8.29
N LEU A 103 18.12 10.25 7.99
CA LEU A 103 19.39 9.73 8.49
C LEU A 103 20.58 10.51 7.93
N LYS A 104 20.54 10.92 6.65
CA LYS A 104 21.59 11.76 6.03
C LYS A 104 21.72 13.15 6.65
N LYS A 105 20.63 13.69 7.21
CA LYS A 105 20.62 15.01 7.86
C LYS A 105 21.17 14.99 9.29
N GLN A 106 21.43 13.81 9.86
CA GLN A 106 21.95 13.69 11.21
C GLN A 106 23.45 14.01 11.26
N ASN A 107 23.84 14.93 12.14
CA ASN A 107 25.21 15.39 12.31
C ASN A 107 25.88 14.86 13.61
N LYS A 108 25.18 14.01 14.35
CA LYS A 108 25.63 13.40 15.60
C LYS A 108 25.28 11.91 15.62
N SER A 109 25.73 11.21 16.66
CA SER A 109 25.35 9.82 16.92
C SER A 109 23.95 9.76 17.52
N TYR A 110 23.07 8.91 16.97
CA TYR A 110 21.71 8.70 17.47
C TYR A 110 21.40 7.20 17.60
N LYS A 111 20.51 6.85 18.52
CA LYS A 111 19.77 5.59 18.52
C LYS A 111 18.49 5.78 17.72
N VAL A 112 18.27 4.91 16.74
CA VAL A 112 17.11 4.92 15.86
C VAL A 112 16.14 3.84 16.31
N ASN A 113 14.89 4.21 16.57
CA ASN A 113 13.79 3.27 16.74
C ASN A 113 12.79 3.50 15.59
N ALA A 114 12.63 2.50 14.72
CA ALA A 114 11.63 2.52 13.65
C ALA A 114 10.47 1.58 14.01
N GLN A 115 9.24 2.07 13.88
CA GLN A 115 8.01 1.30 14.07
C GLN A 115 7.23 1.32 12.76
N LEU A 116 6.90 0.14 12.24
CA LEU A 116 6.05 -0.05 11.08
C LEU A 116 4.71 -0.60 11.61
N GLY A 117 3.71 0.27 11.61
CA GLY A 117 2.32 -0.08 11.86
C GLY A 117 1.61 -0.39 10.54
N TYR A 118 0.75 -1.40 10.57
CA TYR A 118 -0.15 -1.75 9.48
C TYR A 118 -1.56 -1.87 10.03
N THR A 119 -2.55 -1.35 9.32
CA THR A 119 -3.92 -1.78 9.53
C THR A 119 -4.07 -3.13 8.84
N LEU A 120 -4.23 -4.18 9.65
CA LEU A 120 -4.62 -5.49 9.17
C LEU A 120 -6.14 -5.55 9.20
N ILE A 121 -6.72 -6.03 8.12
CA ILE A 121 -8.13 -6.43 8.08
C ILE A 121 -8.07 -7.95 8.29
N ASP A 122 -8.64 -8.45 9.39
CA ASP A 122 -8.75 -9.88 9.65
C ASP A 122 -10.18 -10.33 9.35
N ASP A 123 -10.32 -11.10 8.28
CA ASP A 123 -11.57 -11.65 7.77
C ASP A 123 -12.33 -12.49 8.82
N ARG A 124 -11.68 -12.90 9.91
CA ARG A 124 -12.28 -13.71 10.99
C ARG A 124 -12.99 -12.90 12.06
N TYR A 125 -12.71 -11.60 12.17
CA TYR A 125 -13.20 -10.77 13.27
C TYR A 125 -14.14 -9.63 12.84
N GLY A 126 -14.53 -9.60 11.57
CA GLY A 126 -15.40 -8.55 11.02
C GLY A 126 -14.64 -7.24 10.80
N ASP A 127 -15.25 -6.35 10.02
CA ASP A 127 -14.64 -5.14 9.44
C ASP A 127 -14.18 -4.06 10.44
N GLU A 128 -13.85 -4.40 11.70
CA GLU A 128 -13.27 -3.45 12.64
C GLU A 128 -11.75 -3.34 12.40
N PRO A 129 -11.25 -2.22 11.82
CA PRO A 129 -9.83 -2.03 11.59
C PRO A 129 -9.12 -1.89 12.94
N PHE A 130 -8.22 -2.82 13.25
CA PHE A 130 -7.31 -2.70 14.39
C PHE A 130 -5.94 -2.19 13.92
N GLU A 131 -5.40 -1.18 14.62
CA GLU A 131 -4.04 -0.72 14.39
C GLU A 131 -3.05 -1.75 14.95
N TYR A 132 -2.34 -2.46 14.07
CA TYR A 132 -1.31 -3.40 14.47
C TYR A 132 0.08 -2.76 14.32
N TYR A 133 0.85 -2.69 15.41
CA TYR A 133 2.25 -2.28 15.38
C TYR A 133 3.12 -3.53 15.31
N TYR A 134 3.88 -3.71 14.22
CA TYR A 134 4.68 -4.91 14.00
C TYR A 134 5.76 -5.07 15.08
N SER A 135 5.81 -6.26 15.70
CA SER A 135 6.94 -6.76 16.48
C SER A 135 7.70 -7.79 15.63
N PRO A 136 9.03 -7.88 15.67
CA PRO A 136 9.85 -8.66 14.73
C PRO A 136 9.56 -10.16 14.65
N ASP A 137 8.77 -10.71 15.57
CA ASP A 137 8.74 -12.14 15.86
C ASP A 137 7.52 -12.90 15.32
N SER A 138 6.61 -12.30 14.55
CA SER A 138 5.41 -13.03 14.08
C SER A 138 4.91 -12.70 12.67
N THR A 139 4.99 -13.74 11.83
CA THR A 139 4.11 -14.14 10.71
C THR A 139 4.05 -13.29 9.43
N SER A 140 4.03 -14.02 8.31
CA SER A 140 3.96 -13.58 6.92
C SER A 140 2.78 -12.64 6.65
N LEU A 141 3.08 -11.48 6.07
CA LEU A 141 2.12 -10.44 5.71
C LEU A 141 1.46 -10.76 4.35
N THR A 142 0.15 -10.92 4.35
CA THR A 142 -0.70 -10.84 3.16
C THR A 142 -1.48 -9.52 3.23
N ASN A 143 -1.20 -8.61 2.29
CA ASN A 143 -1.89 -7.33 2.04
C ASN A 143 -1.99 -6.31 3.19
N PRO A 144 -0.98 -5.44 3.40
CA PRO A 144 -1.14 -4.26 4.24
C PRO A 144 -1.92 -3.15 3.49
N TYR A 145 -3.16 -2.89 3.90
CA TYR A 145 -4.02 -1.85 3.28
C TYR A 145 -3.68 -0.42 3.74
N GLN A 146 -3.08 -0.22 4.92
CA GLN A 146 -2.70 1.11 5.41
C GLN A 146 -1.44 0.99 6.25
N SER A 147 -0.37 1.71 5.91
CA SER A 147 0.87 1.72 6.70
C SER A 147 1.02 3.02 7.48
N ILE A 148 1.14 2.90 8.80
CA ILE A 148 1.56 3.97 9.71
C ILE A 148 3.02 3.73 10.01
N GLN A 149 3.91 4.65 9.69
CA GLN A 149 5.34 4.44 9.88
C GLN A 149 5.90 5.54 10.75
N LYS A 150 6.49 5.17 11.88
CA LYS A 150 7.02 6.10 12.87
C LYS A 150 8.50 5.87 13.06
N LEU A 151 9.28 6.92 12.83
CA LEU A 151 10.70 6.95 13.14
C LEU A 151 10.94 7.81 14.37
N THR A 152 11.72 7.31 15.31
CA THR A 152 12.13 8.03 16.52
C THR A 152 13.64 8.02 16.63
N LEU A 153 14.24 9.20 16.73
CA LEU A 153 15.67 9.42 16.92
C LEU A 153 15.93 9.90 18.34
N ILE A 154 16.84 9.23 19.04
CA ILE A 154 17.27 9.56 20.39
C ILE A 154 18.77 9.87 20.33
N PRO A 155 19.22 11.09 20.65
CA PRO A 155 20.65 11.42 20.66
C PRO A 155 21.41 10.49 21.61
N LYS A 156 22.58 10.00 21.18
CA LYS A 156 23.53 9.39 22.13
C LYS A 156 24.27 10.53 22.83
N SER A 157 24.18 10.54 24.15
CA SER A 157 24.99 11.39 25.05
C SER A 157 26.49 11.14 24.84
#